data_AF-A0A931WJ40-F1
#
_entry.id   AF-A0A931WJ40-F1
#
_cell.length_a   1.000
_cell.length_b   1.000
_cell.length_c   1.000
_cell.angle_alpha   90.00
_cell.angle_beta   90.00
_cell.angle_gamma   90.00
#
_symmetry.space_group_name_H-M   'P 1'
#
loop_
_entity.id
_entity.type
_entity.pdbx_description
1 polymer ?
#
loop_
_entity_poly.entity_id
_entity_poly.type
_entity_poly.pdbx_seq_one_letter_code
_entity_poly.pdbx_strand_id
1 'polypeptide(L)'
;MTTTLQQAMIKAGLVSKKKVEELTNQESPKRGRPSGDKKPGFIEGKHHHHLRTECEACKKSSPDVEYYEHRNQSLVAKWLCLTCADYYKIHDDCRQTVQSSHSQSKLFRRSYGPTKVFK
;
A
#
# COMPACT_ATOMS: atom_id res chain seq x y z
N MET A 1 -12.36 -25.81 18.51
CA MET A 1 -12.92 -27.07 17.98
C MET A 1 -12.11 -27.48 16.76
N THR A 2 -11.59 -28.70 16.69
CA THR A 2 -10.77 -29.18 15.55
C THR A 2 -11.67 -29.60 14.39
N THR A 3 -11.26 -29.29 13.16
CA THR A 3 -12.05 -29.65 11.96
C THR A 3 -11.94 -31.15 11.66
N THR A 4 -12.92 -31.69 10.95
CA THR A 4 -12.95 -33.11 10.51
C THR A 4 -11.69 -33.51 9.73
N LEU A 5 -11.14 -32.59 8.92
CA LEU A 5 -9.86 -32.78 8.22
C LEU A 5 -8.68 -32.90 9.20
N GLN A 6 -8.60 -32.02 10.20
CA GLN A 6 -7.52 -32.04 11.20
C GLN A 6 -7.51 -33.36 11.99
N GLN A 7 -8.69 -33.89 12.32
CA GLN A 7 -8.81 -35.17 13.01
C GLN A 7 -8.30 -36.34 12.15
N ALA A 8 -8.60 -36.34 10.85
CA ALA A 8 -8.10 -37.35 9.92
C ALA A 8 -6.57 -37.31 9.80
N MET A 9 -5.98 -36.10 9.74
CA MET A 9 -4.53 -35.92 9.65
C MET A 9 -3.79 -36.39 10.91
N ILE A 10 -4.38 -36.16 12.09
CA ILE A 10 -3.84 -36.67 13.36
C ILE A 10 -3.90 -38.20 13.38
N LYS A 11 -5.02 -38.79 12.95
CA LYS A 11 -5.22 -40.26 12.96
C LYS A 11 -4.29 -40.97 11.99
N ALA A 12 -3.95 -40.33 10.86
CA ALA A 12 -3.00 -40.83 9.88
C ALA A 12 -1.52 -40.69 10.31
N GLY A 13 -1.24 -40.11 11.48
CA GLY A 13 0.14 -39.91 11.97
C GLY A 13 0.90 -38.79 11.26
N LEU A 14 0.25 -38.03 10.37
CA LEU A 14 0.86 -36.94 9.62
C LEU A 14 1.09 -35.68 10.48
N VAL A 15 0.31 -35.55 11.56
CA VAL A 15 0.37 -34.38 12.47
C VAL A 15 0.34 -34.84 13.92
N SER A 16 1.33 -34.44 14.72
CA SER A 16 1.41 -34.77 16.14
C SER A 16 0.41 -33.95 16.96
N LYS A 17 -0.36 -34.61 17.84
CA LYS A 17 -1.41 -33.98 18.67
C LYS A 17 -0.91 -32.77 19.48
N LYS A 18 0.32 -32.85 19.99
CA LYS A 18 0.97 -31.77 20.74
C LYS A 18 1.09 -30.47 19.94
N LYS A 19 1.37 -30.58 18.63
CA LYS A 19 1.54 -29.42 17.73
C LYS A 19 0.20 -28.72 17.43
N VAL A 20 -0.92 -29.45 17.47
CA VAL A 20 -2.26 -28.90 17.19
C VAL A 20 -2.81 -28.16 18.41
N GLU A 21 -2.61 -28.71 19.62
CA GLU A 21 -3.00 -28.04 20.86
C GLU A 21 -2.23 -26.72 21.09
N GLU A 22 -0.94 -26.70 20.71
CA GLU A 22 -0.09 -25.51 20.77
C GLU A 22 -0.54 -24.41 19.79
N LEU A 23 -1.07 -24.78 18.62
CA LEU A 23 -1.63 -23.84 17.65
C LEU A 23 -3.01 -23.30 18.05
N THR A 24 -3.79 -24.06 18.82
CA THR A 24 -5.11 -23.62 19.30
C THR A 24 -5.06 -22.75 20.55
N ASN A 25 -3.98 -22.83 21.34
CA ASN A 25 -3.78 -22.02 22.55
C ASN A 25 -2.91 -20.78 22.34
N GLN A 26 -2.44 -20.52 21.11
CA GLN A 26 -1.96 -19.19 20.75
C GLN A 26 -3.17 -18.29 20.49
N GLU A 27 -3.73 -17.73 21.57
CA GLU A 27 -4.28 -16.39 21.47
C GLU A 27 -3.18 -15.54 20.87
N SER A 28 -3.39 -15.15 19.61
CA SER A 28 -2.49 -14.28 18.88
C SER A 28 -2.10 -13.12 19.79
N PRO A 29 -0.82 -12.92 20.13
CA PRO A 29 -0.45 -11.70 20.84
C PRO A 29 -0.86 -10.58 19.90
N LYS A 30 -1.87 -9.80 20.32
CA LYS A 30 -2.17 -8.51 19.73
C LYS A 30 -0.84 -7.80 19.72
N ARG A 31 -0.19 -7.73 18.56
CA ARG A 31 1.04 -6.99 18.37
C ARG A 31 0.64 -5.53 18.54
N GLY A 32 0.60 -5.07 19.79
CA GLY A 32 0.65 -3.67 20.14
C GLY A 32 1.94 -3.16 19.54
N ARG A 33 1.88 -2.67 18.30
CA ARG A 33 2.92 -1.82 17.78
C ARG A 33 2.96 -0.62 18.71
N PRO A 34 4.13 -0.22 19.22
CA PRO A 34 4.24 1.07 19.88
C PRO A 34 3.71 2.13 18.91
N SER A 35 2.89 3.03 19.43
CA SER A 35 2.46 4.28 18.80
C SER A 35 3.69 5.18 18.60
N GLY A 36 4.59 4.73 17.74
CA GLY A 36 5.76 5.44 17.28
C GLY A 36 5.43 6.12 15.97
N ASP A 37 5.40 7.45 16.05
CA ASP A 37 5.43 8.44 14.98
C ASP A 37 4.39 8.29 13.86
N LYS A 38 3.61 9.36 13.66
CA LYS A 38 2.74 9.52 12.49
C LYS A 38 3.61 9.32 11.25
N LYS A 39 3.48 8.17 10.59
CA LYS A 39 4.17 7.91 9.33
C LYS A 39 3.84 9.05 8.36
N PRO A 40 4.82 9.62 7.64
CA PRO A 40 4.56 10.67 6.67
C PRO A 40 3.57 10.14 5.63
N GLY A 41 2.43 10.82 5.48
CA GLY A 41 1.36 10.43 4.55
C GLY A 41 -0.02 10.20 5.17
N PHE A 42 -0.21 10.40 6.47
CA PHE A 42 -1.55 10.47 7.05
C PHE A 42 -2.27 11.74 6.57
N ILE A 43 -3.10 11.58 5.56
CA ILE A 43 -4.09 12.59 5.16
C ILE A 43 -5.39 12.16 5.83
N GLU A 44 -5.91 13.02 6.69
CA GLU A 44 -7.12 12.79 7.49
C GLU A 44 -8.28 12.35 6.56
N GLY A 45 -8.85 11.17 6.82
CA GLY A 45 -9.88 10.54 5.97
C GLY A 45 -9.41 9.44 5.01
N LYS A 46 -8.10 9.17 4.87
CA LYS A 46 -7.58 8.05 4.07
C LYS A 46 -7.26 6.85 4.97
N HIS A 47 -8.20 5.90 5.06
CA HIS A 47 -7.93 4.60 5.68
C HIS A 47 -6.71 3.95 5.02
N HIS A 48 -5.76 3.44 5.81
CA HIS A 48 -4.54 2.77 5.36
C HIS A 48 -4.76 1.59 4.38
N HIS A 49 -6.01 1.17 4.18
CA HIS A 49 -6.38 -0.01 3.41
C HIS A 49 -6.78 0.30 1.96
N HIS A 50 -7.12 1.54 1.61
CA HIS A 50 -7.62 1.88 0.27
C HIS A 50 -6.56 2.64 -0.52
N LEU A 51 -5.71 1.90 -1.23
CA LEU A 51 -4.81 2.48 -2.23
C LEU A 51 -5.64 3.00 -3.40
N ARG A 52 -5.42 4.26 -3.79
CA ARG A 52 -6.08 4.82 -4.97
C ARG A 52 -5.28 4.44 -6.20
N THR A 53 -5.88 3.70 -7.11
CA THR A 53 -5.23 3.24 -8.36
C THR A 53 -5.75 3.96 -9.60
N GLU A 54 -6.84 4.73 -9.51
CA GLU A 54 -7.38 5.41 -10.68
C GLU A 54 -6.78 6.82 -10.85
N CYS A 55 -6.26 7.11 -12.05
CA CYS A 55 -5.79 8.44 -12.41
C CYS A 55 -6.94 9.36 -12.82
N GLU A 56 -7.03 10.55 -12.21
CA GLU A 56 -8.09 11.51 -12.48
C GLU A 56 -7.98 12.19 -13.85
N ALA A 57 -6.79 12.24 -14.45
CA ALA A 57 -6.56 12.86 -15.76
C ALA A 57 -6.94 11.94 -16.92
N CYS A 58 -6.48 10.68 -16.90
CA CYS A 58 -6.73 9.73 -18.00
C CYS A 58 -7.83 8.70 -17.70
N LYS A 59 -8.38 8.69 -16.48
CA LYS A 59 -9.43 7.75 -16.02
C LYS A 59 -9.06 6.27 -16.13
N LYS A 60 -7.76 5.97 -16.17
CA LYS A 60 -7.23 4.61 -16.21
C LYS A 60 -6.76 4.20 -14.82
N SER A 61 -6.95 2.93 -14.51
CA SER A 61 -6.34 2.29 -13.35
C SER A 61 -4.87 2.02 -13.61
N SER A 62 -4.01 2.45 -12.70
CA SER A 62 -2.56 2.34 -12.79
C SER A 62 -1.94 2.15 -11.39
N PRO A 63 -0.93 1.29 -11.25
CA PRO A 63 -0.33 0.93 -9.96
C PRO A 63 0.65 1.97 -9.38
N ASP A 64 0.77 3.13 -10.03
CA ASP A 64 1.72 4.23 -9.81
C ASP A 64 1.01 5.57 -9.52
N VAL A 65 -0.28 5.56 -9.19
CA VAL A 65 -1.05 6.79 -8.96
C VAL A 65 -0.68 7.44 -7.62
N GLU A 66 -0.31 8.72 -7.69
CA GLU A 66 0.05 9.53 -6.52
C GLU A 66 -0.70 10.86 -6.51
N TYR A 67 -0.76 11.49 -5.33
CA TYR A 67 -1.34 12.81 -5.17
C TYR A 67 -0.28 13.90 -5.36
N TYR A 68 -0.59 14.85 -6.23
CA TYR A 68 0.24 15.98 -6.59
C TYR A 68 -0.47 17.29 -6.24
N GLU A 69 0.14 18.09 -5.37
CA GLU A 69 -0.30 19.46 -5.10
C GLU A 69 0.45 20.44 -6.00
N HIS A 70 0.04 20.50 -7.27
CA HIS A 70 0.62 21.41 -8.26
C HIS A 70 -0.28 22.63 -8.51
N ARG A 71 0.31 23.69 -9.07
CA ARG A 71 -0.39 24.93 -9.47
C ARG A 71 -0.61 25.04 -10.99
N ASN A 72 -0.35 23.97 -11.75
CA ASN A 72 -0.59 23.95 -13.20
C ASN A 72 -2.08 24.25 -13.49
N GLN A 73 -2.35 25.28 -14.29
CA GLN A 73 -3.70 25.73 -14.64
C GLN A 73 -4.36 24.85 -15.70
N SER A 74 -3.57 24.13 -16.50
CA SER A 74 -4.08 23.25 -17.56
C SER A 74 -4.68 21.94 -17.04
N LEU A 75 -4.49 21.64 -15.74
CA LEU A 75 -4.95 20.39 -15.14
C LEU A 75 -5.50 20.65 -13.74
N VAL A 76 -6.76 20.28 -13.52
CA VAL A 76 -7.39 20.36 -12.19
C VAL A 76 -7.15 19.09 -11.37
N ALA A 77 -7.05 17.95 -12.05
CA ALA A 77 -6.83 16.63 -11.45
C ALA A 77 -5.57 16.59 -10.57
N LYS A 78 -5.69 16.07 -9.36
CA LYS A 78 -4.58 15.99 -8.39
C LYS A 78 -4.03 14.58 -8.23
N TRP A 79 -4.83 13.57 -8.55
CA TRP A 79 -4.41 12.17 -8.52
C TRP A 79 -3.98 11.69 -9.89
N LEU A 80 -2.67 11.51 -10.07
CA LEU A 80 -2.07 11.30 -11.37
C LEU A 80 -1.19 10.05 -11.36
N CYS A 81 -1.25 9.28 -12.44
CA CYS A 81 -0.21 8.29 -12.76
C CYS A 81 1.04 9.00 -13.28
N LEU A 82 2.17 8.28 -13.34
CA LEU A 82 3.46 8.80 -13.82
C LEU A 82 3.35 9.40 -15.21
N THR A 83 2.70 8.69 -16.14
CA THR A 83 2.59 9.11 -17.54
C THR A 83 1.85 10.44 -17.68
N CYS A 84 0.78 10.63 -16.93
CA CYS A 84 0.04 11.89 -16.93
C CYS A 84 0.83 13.00 -16.25
N ALA A 85 1.47 12.70 -15.12
CA ALA A 85 2.28 13.68 -14.42
C ALA A 85 3.46 14.17 -15.29
N ASP A 86 4.09 13.27 -16.07
CA ASP A 86 5.14 13.59 -17.02
C ASP A 86 4.62 14.38 -18.23
N TYR A 87 3.49 13.96 -18.80
CA TYR A 87 2.86 14.64 -19.93
C TYR A 87 2.51 16.10 -19.61
N TYR A 88 1.93 16.35 -18.43
CA TYR A 88 1.61 17.70 -17.95
C TYR A 88 2.78 18.42 -17.29
N LYS A 89 4.00 17.86 -17.38
CA LYS A 89 5.25 18.43 -16.85
C LYS A 89 5.14 18.85 -15.38
N ILE A 90 4.43 18.06 -14.58
CA ILE A 90 4.25 18.30 -13.15
C ILE A 90 5.47 17.76 -12.40
N HIS A 91 6.21 18.64 -11.74
CA HIS A 91 7.39 18.26 -10.97
C HIS A 91 7.05 17.30 -9.82
N ASP A 92 7.95 16.36 -9.55
CA ASP A 92 7.73 15.38 -8.47
C ASP A 92 7.88 15.97 -7.07
N ASP A 93 8.45 17.18 -6.95
CA ASP A 93 8.51 17.94 -5.71
C ASP A 93 7.12 18.24 -5.13
N CYS A 94 6.14 18.41 -6.02
CA CYS A 94 4.73 18.61 -5.70
C CYS A 94 4.03 17.33 -5.19
N ARG A 95 4.67 16.16 -5.27
CA ARG A 95 4.11 14.90 -4.79
C ARG A 95 4.05 14.90 -3.25
N GLN A 96 2.87 14.58 -2.71
CA GLN A 96 2.63 14.53 -1.26
C GLN A 96 2.50 13.09 -0.72
N THR A 97 2.29 12.10 -1.59
CA THR A 97 2.03 10.71 -1.17
C THR A 97 3.07 9.74 -1.72
N VAL A 98 3.19 8.60 -1.01
CA VAL A 98 4.03 7.44 -1.37
C VAL A 98 3.17 6.17 -1.25
N GLN A 99 1.96 6.22 -1.80
CA GLN A 99 0.96 5.18 -1.56
C GLN A 99 0.99 4.08 -2.62
N SER A 100 1.36 4.41 -3.84
CA SER A 100 1.34 3.47 -4.94
C SER A 100 2.34 2.34 -4.72
N SER A 101 2.03 1.17 -5.29
CA SER A 101 2.91 0.00 -5.23
C SER A 101 4.30 0.31 -5.82
N HIS A 102 4.36 1.16 -6.85
CA HIS A 102 5.60 1.57 -7.51
C HIS A 102 6.45 2.45 -6.59
N SER A 103 5.83 3.39 -5.88
CA SER A 103 6.53 4.23 -4.90
C SER A 103 7.08 3.42 -3.74
N GLN A 104 6.29 2.48 -3.21
CA GLN A 104 6.71 1.63 -2.08
C GLN A 104 7.83 0.65 -2.46
N SER A 105 7.82 0.14 -3.69
CA SER A 105 8.84 -0.78 -4.21
C SER A 105 10.08 -0.09 -4.79
N LYS A 106 10.18 1.24 -4.70
CA LYS A 106 11.28 2.04 -5.30
C LYS A 106 11.38 1.89 -6.83
N LEU A 107 10.30 1.48 -7.49
CA LEU A 107 10.17 1.40 -8.95
C LEU A 107 9.58 2.66 -9.56
N PHE A 108 9.12 3.60 -8.73
CA PHE A 108 8.63 4.89 -9.17
C PHE A 108 9.76 5.71 -9.79
N ARG A 109 9.72 5.89 -11.12
CA ARG A 109 10.73 6.63 -11.89
C ARG A 109 10.01 7.57 -12.86
N ARG A 110 10.30 8.86 -12.75
CA ARG A 110 9.80 9.91 -13.66
C ARG A 110 10.63 9.93 -14.94
N SER A 111 9.96 10.19 -16.07
CA SER A 111 10.64 10.54 -17.33
C SER A 111 10.90 12.05 -17.40
N TYR A 112 10.06 12.85 -16.75
CA TYR A 112 10.20 14.30 -16.66
C TYR A 112 10.69 14.73 -15.27
N GLY A 113 11.90 15.29 -15.25
CA GLY A 113 12.50 15.85 -14.04
C GLY A 113 12.99 14.80 -13.02
N PRO A 114 13.52 15.26 -11.88
CA PRO A 114 13.97 14.39 -10.82
C PRO A 114 12.80 13.68 -10.14
N THR A 115 13.03 12.46 -9.68
CA THR A 115 12.09 11.75 -8.81
C THR A 115 12.39 12.07 -7.35
N LYS A 116 11.38 12.56 -6.62
CA LYS A 116 11.48 12.88 -5.20
C LYS A 116 11.72 11.59 -4.41
N VAL A 117 12.77 11.61 -3.59
CA VAL A 117 13.05 10.54 -2.64
C VAL A 117 12.43 10.93 -1.31
N PHE A 118 11.42 10.19 -0.88
CA PHE A 118 10.87 10.35 0.46
C PHE A 118 11.82 9.66 1.46
N LYS A 119 12.34 10.44 2.41
CA LYS A 119 13.13 9.96 3.53
C LYS A 119 12.22 9.53 4.67
#